data_AF-U1Q5Y2-F1
#
_entry.id   AF-U1Q5Y2-F1
#
_cell.length_a   1.000
_cell.length_b   1.000
_cell.length_c   1.000
_cell.angle_alpha   90.00
_cell.angle_beta   90.00
_cell.angle_gamma   90.00
#
_symmetry.space_group_name_H-M   'P 1'
#
loop_
_entity.id
_entity.type
_entity.pdbx_description
1 polymer ?
#
loop_
_entity_poly.entity_id
_entity_poly.type
_entity_poly.pdbx_seq_one_letter_code
_entity_poly.pdbx_strand_id
1 'polypeptide(L)'
;MGVTTSSPHLRCASPDDLDAGRDLLTDVFLVDPLMSTIIGAAPEPRAALEHLHHVELSATYLNPDHPASLGDLAVDDAMCEAEPHWYLYMIAVAPDARGTGTGAALLRRGLERVDAQGMVAHLEATTRRAASFYGRHGFVDSAILNSEGRLPDYWAMTRPKRRQH
;
A
#
# COMPACT_ATOMS: atom_id res chain seq x y z
N MET A 1 14.01 -10.62 -30.24
CA MET A 1 14.15 -11.59 -29.13
C MET A 1 13.05 -11.28 -28.14
N GLY A 2 12.02 -12.12 -28.07
CA GLY A 2 10.88 -11.90 -27.18
C GLY A 2 11.31 -12.16 -25.74
N VAL A 3 11.26 -11.13 -24.89
CA VAL A 3 11.30 -11.32 -23.44
C VAL A 3 10.02 -12.04 -23.07
N THR A 4 10.14 -13.33 -22.74
CA THR A 4 9.07 -14.08 -22.09
C THR A 4 8.88 -13.45 -20.72
N THR A 5 7.92 -12.54 -20.58
CA THR A 5 7.57 -11.95 -19.28
C THR A 5 6.94 -13.06 -18.45
N SER A 6 7.77 -13.81 -17.73
CA SER A 6 7.28 -14.79 -16.76
C SER A 6 6.42 -14.04 -15.75
N SER A 7 5.13 -14.37 -15.69
CA SER A 7 4.23 -13.79 -14.71
C SER A 7 4.83 -13.95 -13.31
N PRO A 8 4.88 -12.90 -12.49
CA PRO A 8 5.46 -13.01 -11.15
C PRO A 8 4.64 -13.99 -10.32
N HIS A 9 5.32 -14.95 -9.69
CA HIS A 9 4.69 -15.91 -8.78
C HIS A 9 4.42 -15.23 -7.43
N LEU A 10 3.14 -14.96 -7.16
CA LEU A 10 2.69 -14.39 -5.89
C LEU A 10 2.23 -15.51 -4.94
N ARG A 11 2.82 -15.59 -3.75
CA ARG A 11 2.35 -16.43 -2.65
C ARG A 11 1.86 -15.57 -1.48
N CYS A 12 1.10 -16.16 -0.56
CA CYS A 12 0.79 -15.49 0.70
C CYS A 12 2.09 -15.37 1.53
N ALA A 13 2.22 -14.27 2.27
CA ALA A 13 3.29 -14.09 3.23
C ALA A 13 3.01 -14.93 4.49
N SER A 14 4.06 -15.36 5.18
CA SER A 14 4.01 -16.05 6.47
C SER A 14 4.79 -15.25 7.53
N PRO A 15 4.68 -15.59 8.82
CA PRO A 15 5.50 -14.98 9.87
C PRO A 15 7.02 -15.04 9.58
N ASP A 16 7.48 -16.04 8.83
CA ASP A 16 8.89 -16.19 8.44
C ASP A 16 9.36 -15.08 7.48
N ASP A 17 8.43 -14.38 6.81
CA ASP A 17 8.73 -13.28 5.91
C ASP A 17 8.88 -11.93 6.65
N LEU A 18 8.77 -11.89 7.98
CA LEU A 18 8.74 -10.65 8.76
C LEU A 18 9.97 -9.76 8.54
N ASP A 19 11.17 -10.33 8.66
CA ASP A 19 12.40 -9.56 8.49
C ASP A 19 12.54 -9.06 7.04
N ALA A 20 12.30 -9.92 6.06
CA ALA A 20 12.37 -9.55 4.64
C ALA A 20 11.33 -8.48 4.27
N GLY A 21 10.12 -8.59 4.81
CA GLY A 21 9.05 -7.62 4.63
C GLY A 21 9.37 -6.27 5.28
N ARG A 22 9.87 -6.28 6.52
CA ARG A 22 10.31 -5.08 7.24
C ARG A 22 11.40 -4.36 6.47
N ASP A 23 12.44 -5.07 6.04
CA ASP A 23 13.59 -4.48 5.36
C ASP A 23 13.16 -3.87 4.02
N LEU A 24 12.35 -4.60 3.25
CA LEU A 24 11.79 -4.10 1.99
C LEU A 24 10.96 -2.83 2.18
N LEU A 25 10.01 -2.83 3.13
CA LEU A 25 9.17 -1.67 3.40
C LEU A 25 10.01 -0.49 3.88
N THR A 26 10.94 -0.73 4.79
CA THR A 26 11.85 0.30 5.31
C THR A 26 12.63 0.94 4.18
N ASP A 27 13.27 0.15 3.30
CA ASP A 27 14.06 0.70 2.20
C ASP A 27 13.21 1.48 1.19
N VAL A 28 11.97 1.04 0.94
CA VAL A 28 11.05 1.75 0.04
C VAL A 28 10.56 3.06 0.64
N PHE A 29 10.16 3.06 1.92
CA PHE A 29 9.56 4.21 2.59
C PHE A 29 10.58 5.19 3.19
N LEU A 30 11.84 4.78 3.39
CA LEU A 30 12.89 5.68 3.88
C LEU A 30 13.17 6.84 2.92
N VAL A 31 13.03 6.60 1.62
CA VAL A 31 13.21 7.61 0.55
C VAL A 31 11.89 8.13 -0.01
N ASP A 32 10.76 7.72 0.58
CA ASP A 32 9.46 8.24 0.20
C ASP A 32 9.30 9.71 0.65
N PRO A 33 8.80 10.63 -0.18
CA PRO A 33 8.76 12.06 0.18
C PRO A 33 7.93 12.35 1.44
N LEU A 34 6.78 11.68 1.59
CA LEU A 34 5.91 11.88 2.73
C LEU A 34 6.54 11.29 3.99
N MET A 35 6.94 10.00 3.93
CA MET A 35 7.49 9.31 5.09
C MET A 35 8.82 9.90 5.53
N SER A 36 9.70 10.26 4.59
CA SER A 36 10.97 10.94 4.92
C SER A 36 10.78 12.29 5.62
N THR A 37 9.68 13.00 5.33
CA THR A 37 9.32 14.23 6.04
C THR A 37 8.81 13.91 7.45
N ILE A 38 7.93 12.91 7.59
CA ILE A 38 7.33 12.51 8.87
C ILE A 38 8.40 12.00 9.83
N ILE A 39 9.25 11.05 9.39
CA ILE A 39 10.26 10.44 10.26
C ILE A 39 11.50 11.31 10.42
N GLY A 40 11.66 12.39 9.64
CA GLY A 40 12.85 13.22 9.64
C GLY A 40 13.11 13.95 10.96
N ALA A 41 12.09 14.05 11.82
CA ALA A 41 12.20 14.57 13.18
C ALA A 41 12.73 13.53 14.19
N ALA A 42 12.76 12.25 13.83
CA ALA A 42 13.29 11.20 14.71
C ALA A 42 14.84 11.29 14.78
N PRO A 43 15.45 11.01 15.94
CA PRO A 43 16.91 10.95 16.06
C PRO A 43 17.54 9.91 15.13
N GLU A 44 16.86 8.78 14.96
CA GLU A 44 17.28 7.66 14.10
C GLU A 44 16.13 7.27 13.16
N PRO A 45 15.96 7.99 12.03
CA PRO A 45 14.88 7.78 11.05
C PRO A 45 14.67 6.34 10.60
N ARG A 46 15.77 5.65 10.27
CA ARG A 46 15.71 4.27 9.77
C ARG A 46 15.23 3.33 10.87
N ALA A 47 15.79 3.42 12.07
CA ALA A 47 15.39 2.58 13.20
C ALA A 47 13.92 2.80 13.58
N ALA A 48 13.42 4.05 13.48
CA ALA A 48 12.01 4.36 13.70
C ALA A 48 11.10 3.66 12.67
N LEU A 49 11.46 3.69 11.39
CA LEU A 49 10.71 2.96 10.35
C LEU A 49 10.81 1.44 10.50
N GLU A 50 11.99 0.91 10.82
CA GLU A 50 12.17 -0.53 11.06
C GLU A 50 11.27 -1.01 12.21
N HIS A 51 11.18 -0.23 13.29
CA HIS A 51 10.30 -0.52 14.41
C HIS A 51 8.83 -0.46 13.99
N LEU A 52 8.40 0.60 13.30
CA LEU A 52 7.03 0.75 12.82
C LEU A 52 6.61 -0.44 11.92
N HIS A 53 7.43 -0.77 10.92
CA HIS A 53 7.13 -1.86 10.00
C HIS A 53 7.15 -3.23 10.69
N HIS A 54 8.05 -3.44 11.65
CA HIS A 54 8.04 -4.67 12.45
C HIS A 54 6.72 -4.81 13.20
N VAL A 55 6.27 -3.77 13.89
CA VAL A 55 5.02 -3.80 14.66
C VAL A 55 3.82 -4.02 13.74
N GLU A 56 3.69 -3.23 12.67
CA GLU A 56 2.58 -3.37 11.70
C GLU A 56 2.53 -4.76 11.07
N LEU A 57 3.66 -5.27 10.57
CA LEU A 57 3.70 -6.59 9.96
C LEU A 57 3.39 -7.69 10.96
N SER A 58 4.04 -7.70 12.11
CA SER A 58 3.90 -8.78 13.10
C SER A 58 2.57 -8.76 13.83
N ALA A 59 1.96 -7.59 14.05
CA ALA A 59 0.69 -7.47 14.76
C ALA A 59 -0.51 -7.69 13.84
N THR A 60 -0.41 -7.29 12.56
CA THR A 60 -1.58 -7.17 11.66
C THR A 60 -1.46 -8.05 10.42
N TYR A 61 -0.40 -7.94 9.63
CA TYR A 61 -0.34 -8.57 8.30
C TYR A 61 0.19 -10.01 8.29
N LEU A 62 1.05 -10.36 9.25
CA LEU A 62 1.64 -11.69 9.41
C LEU A 62 1.15 -12.39 10.69
N ASN A 63 0.21 -11.79 11.41
CA ASN A 63 -0.40 -12.38 12.58
C ASN A 63 -1.56 -13.31 12.18
N PRO A 64 -1.43 -14.64 12.24
CA PRO A 64 -2.45 -15.57 11.76
C PRO A 64 -3.80 -15.41 12.47
N ASP A 65 -3.81 -14.85 13.67
CA ASP A 65 -5.02 -14.61 14.45
C ASP A 65 -5.69 -13.25 14.15
N HIS A 66 -5.01 -12.36 13.43
CA HIS A 66 -5.57 -11.07 13.05
C HIS A 66 -6.39 -11.20 11.76
N PRO A 67 -7.63 -10.66 11.71
CA PRO A 67 -8.47 -10.70 10.51
C PRO A 67 -7.81 -10.11 9.24
N ALA A 68 -6.79 -9.26 9.41
CA ALA A 68 -6.10 -8.58 8.32
C ALA A 68 -4.93 -9.40 7.75
N SER A 69 -4.45 -10.42 8.46
CA SER A 69 -3.37 -11.29 7.99
C SER A 69 -3.78 -12.18 6.82
N LEU A 70 -5.09 -12.36 6.62
CA LEU A 70 -5.65 -13.00 5.43
C LEU A 70 -5.57 -12.11 4.16
N GLY A 71 -5.04 -10.88 4.30
CA GLY A 71 -5.02 -9.85 3.26
C GLY A 71 -6.30 -9.02 3.25
N ASP A 72 -7.01 -8.97 4.38
CA ASP A 72 -8.36 -8.41 4.49
C ASP A 72 -8.44 -7.26 5.50
N LEU A 73 -8.18 -6.02 5.07
CA LEU A 73 -8.43 -4.84 5.90
C LEU A 73 -9.44 -3.90 5.25
N ALA A 74 -10.64 -3.86 5.82
CA ALA A 74 -11.52 -2.71 5.75
C ALA A 74 -11.19 -1.81 6.94
N VAL A 75 -10.88 -0.54 6.69
CA VAL A 75 -10.71 0.46 7.74
C VAL A 75 -11.97 1.32 7.70
N ASP A 76 -12.74 1.29 8.77
CA ASP A 76 -13.78 2.30 9.00
C ASP A 76 -13.07 3.55 9.50
N ASP A 77 -12.46 4.31 8.59
CA ASP A 77 -11.74 5.53 8.96
C ASP A 77 -12.74 6.64 9.27
N ALA A 78 -13.16 6.67 10.54
CA ALA A 78 -14.04 7.65 11.12
C ALA A 78 -13.36 9.01 11.31
N MET A 79 -12.81 9.60 10.23
CA MET A 79 -12.31 10.98 10.23
C MET A 79 -13.02 11.93 9.25
N CYS A 80 -13.97 11.47 8.44
CA CYS A 80 -15.03 12.32 7.85
C CYS A 80 -16.05 11.46 7.09
N GLU A 81 -17.26 11.22 7.62
CA GLU A 81 -18.46 10.65 6.93
C GLU A 81 -18.21 9.79 5.67
N ALA A 82 -17.21 8.89 5.69
CA ALA A 82 -16.75 8.19 4.50
C ALA A 82 -17.46 6.84 4.43
N GLU A 83 -17.94 6.47 3.24
CA GLU A 83 -18.48 5.13 3.03
C GLU A 83 -17.45 4.06 3.46
N PRO A 84 -17.89 2.93 4.05
CA PRO A 84 -17.00 1.82 4.39
C PRO A 84 -16.13 1.43 3.20
N HIS A 85 -14.81 1.45 3.38
CA HIS A 85 -13.87 1.20 2.30
C HIS A 85 -12.67 0.38 2.76
N TRP A 86 -12.05 -0.26 1.78
CA TRP A 86 -10.78 -0.93 1.92
C TRP A 86 -9.65 0.07 1.81
N TYR A 87 -8.82 0.18 2.84
CA TYR A 87 -7.66 1.07 2.81
C TYR A 87 -6.40 0.28 2.43
N LEU A 88 -5.78 0.62 1.32
CA LEU A 88 -4.51 0.03 0.89
C LEU A 88 -3.36 0.79 1.54
N TYR A 89 -2.97 0.34 2.73
CA TYR A 89 -2.00 1.04 3.58
C TYR A 89 -0.57 0.98 3.06
N MET A 90 -0.05 -0.23 2.78
CA MET A 90 1.33 -0.40 2.31
C MET A 90 1.40 -1.29 1.07
N ILE A 91 1.98 -0.75 -0.01
CA ILE A 91 2.31 -1.51 -1.22
C ILE A 91 3.76 -1.20 -1.59
N ALA A 92 4.62 -2.22 -1.51
CA ALA A 92 6.02 -2.14 -1.87
C ALA A 92 6.40 -3.26 -2.85
N VAL A 93 7.32 -2.93 -3.76
CA VAL A 93 7.93 -3.89 -4.67
C VAL A 93 9.44 -3.70 -4.60
N ALA A 94 10.15 -4.81 -4.37
CA ALA A 94 11.61 -4.84 -4.35
C ALA A 94 12.19 -4.18 -5.61
N PRO A 95 13.27 -3.40 -5.52
CA PRO A 95 13.86 -2.70 -6.67
C PRO A 95 14.07 -3.58 -7.90
N ASP A 96 14.58 -4.79 -7.70
CA ASP A 96 14.87 -5.76 -8.77
C ASP A 96 13.62 -6.38 -9.41
N ALA A 97 12.47 -6.25 -8.74
CA ALA A 97 11.17 -6.71 -9.24
C ALA A 97 10.32 -5.57 -9.81
N ARG A 98 10.85 -4.34 -9.95
CA ARG A 98 10.13 -3.22 -10.57
C ARG A 98 10.09 -3.38 -12.09
N GLY A 99 9.00 -2.92 -12.71
CA GLY A 99 8.84 -2.97 -14.17
C GLY A 99 8.52 -4.37 -14.74
N THR A 100 8.48 -5.41 -13.92
CA THR A 100 8.13 -6.79 -14.33
C THR A 100 6.62 -7.08 -14.26
N GLY A 101 5.83 -6.12 -13.78
CA GLY A 101 4.39 -6.30 -13.53
C GLY A 101 4.05 -6.79 -12.12
N THR A 102 5.01 -7.04 -11.23
CA THR A 102 4.75 -7.50 -9.85
C THR A 102 3.79 -6.60 -9.09
N GLY A 103 4.01 -5.28 -9.12
CA GLY A 103 3.11 -4.33 -8.45
C GLY A 103 1.68 -4.36 -8.99
N ALA A 104 1.52 -4.48 -10.31
CA ALA A 104 0.21 -4.60 -10.94
C ALA A 104 -0.48 -5.92 -10.57
N ALA A 105 0.28 -7.02 -10.49
CA ALA A 105 -0.24 -8.32 -10.10
C ALA A 105 -0.68 -8.34 -8.62
N LEU A 106 0.12 -7.74 -7.72
CA LEU A 106 -0.20 -7.58 -6.31
C LEU A 106 -1.49 -6.76 -6.14
N LEU A 107 -1.55 -5.58 -6.76
CA LEU A 107 -2.70 -4.70 -6.69
C LEU A 107 -3.96 -5.36 -7.26
N ARG A 108 -3.86 -6.04 -8.41
CA ARG A 108 -4.99 -6.76 -9.00
C ARG A 108 -5.54 -7.83 -8.06
N ARG A 109 -4.68 -8.62 -7.42
CA ARG A 109 -5.10 -9.65 -6.46
C ARG A 109 -5.80 -9.05 -5.23
N GLY A 110 -5.35 -7.88 -4.76
CA GLY A 110 -6.03 -7.13 -3.71
C GLY A 110 -7.42 -6.65 -4.17
N LEU A 111 -7.48 -6.01 -5.34
CA LEU A 111 -8.72 -5.47 -5.91
C LEU A 111 -9.76 -6.54 -6.26
N GLU A 112 -9.35 -7.75 -6.66
CA GLU A 112 -10.27 -8.88 -6.88
C GLU A 112 -11.09 -9.21 -5.61
N ARG A 113 -10.48 -9.04 -4.41
CA ARG A 113 -11.19 -9.23 -3.13
C ARG A 113 -12.15 -8.08 -2.83
N VAL A 114 -11.68 -6.84 -3.01
CA VAL A 114 -12.52 -5.64 -2.86
C VAL A 114 -13.74 -5.72 -3.77
N ASP A 115 -13.54 -6.11 -5.04
CA ASP A 115 -14.59 -6.27 -6.04
C ASP A 115 -15.58 -7.39 -5.65
N ALA A 116 -15.09 -8.52 -5.11
CA ALA A 116 -15.93 -9.62 -4.64
C ALA A 116 -16.83 -9.22 -3.47
N GLN A 117 -16.37 -8.31 -2.61
CA GLN A 117 -17.15 -7.77 -1.49
C GLN A 117 -18.04 -6.58 -1.89
N GLY A 118 -17.92 -6.08 -3.13
CA GLY A 118 -18.69 -4.93 -3.60
C GLY A 118 -18.31 -3.61 -2.91
N MET A 119 -17.07 -3.52 -2.41
CA MET A 119 -16.60 -2.42 -1.58
C MET A 119 -15.89 -1.34 -2.40
N VAL A 120 -15.73 -0.16 -1.80
CA VAL A 120 -14.84 0.91 -2.28
C VAL A 120 -13.41 0.60 -1.84
N ALA A 121 -12.41 0.97 -2.63
CA ALA A 121 -11.01 0.99 -2.20
C ALA A 121 -10.48 2.42 -2.13
N HIS A 122 -9.68 2.71 -1.12
CA HIS A 122 -9.04 4.00 -0.90
C HIS A 122 -7.54 3.79 -0.63
N LEU A 123 -6.73 4.77 -1.02
CA LEU A 123 -5.29 4.79 -0.77
C LEU A 123 -4.76 6.22 -0.80
N GLU A 124 -3.56 6.38 -0.27
CA GLU A 124 -2.77 7.60 -0.42
C GLU A 124 -1.53 7.32 -1.26
N ALA A 125 -1.42 8.02 -2.39
CA ALA A 125 -0.24 7.99 -3.24
C ALA A 125 0.67 9.15 -2.89
N THR A 126 1.88 8.86 -2.45
CA THR A 126 2.89 9.84 -2.00
C THR A 126 3.73 10.42 -3.13
N THR A 127 3.57 9.90 -4.36
CA THR A 127 4.29 10.37 -5.56
C THR A 127 3.37 10.40 -6.78
N ARG A 128 3.60 11.32 -7.71
CA ARG A 128 2.86 11.36 -9.00
C ARG A 128 3.00 10.07 -9.80
N ARG A 129 4.16 9.40 -9.70
CA ARG A 129 4.40 8.11 -10.34
C ARG A 129 3.48 7.03 -9.77
N ALA A 130 3.35 6.97 -8.45
CA ALA A 130 2.43 6.06 -7.78
C ALA A 130 0.98 6.40 -8.12
N ALA A 131 0.59 7.68 -8.06
CA ALA A 131 -0.76 8.13 -8.42
C ALA A 131 -1.14 7.73 -9.86
N SER A 132 -0.24 7.96 -10.83
CA SER A 132 -0.42 7.52 -12.22
C SER A 132 -0.52 6.00 -12.35
N PHE A 133 0.25 5.25 -11.55
CA PHE A 133 0.14 3.79 -11.51
C PHE A 133 -1.24 3.35 -11.03
N TYR A 134 -1.71 3.85 -9.89
CA TYR A 134 -3.03 3.52 -9.35
C TYR A 134 -4.18 3.98 -10.24
N GLY A 135 -4.04 5.12 -10.92
CA GLY A 135 -5.01 5.63 -11.88
C GLY A 135 -5.30 4.63 -13.01
N ARG A 136 -4.27 3.91 -13.50
CA ARG A 136 -4.45 2.84 -14.49
C ARG A 136 -5.25 1.63 -13.98
N HIS A 137 -5.41 1.51 -12.66
CA HIS A 137 -6.18 0.46 -12.00
C HIS A 137 -7.57 0.92 -11.54
N GLY A 138 -8.00 2.11 -11.96
CA GLY A 138 -9.35 2.64 -11.73
C GLY A 138 -9.50 3.50 -10.47
N PHE A 139 -8.40 3.85 -9.82
CA PHE A 139 -8.41 4.88 -8.78
C PHE A 139 -8.52 6.27 -9.42
N VAL A 140 -9.25 7.17 -8.76
CA VAL A 140 -9.38 8.57 -9.13
C VAL A 140 -8.96 9.45 -7.97
N ASP A 141 -8.32 10.58 -8.25
CA ASP A 141 -7.92 11.56 -7.23
C ASP A 141 -9.19 12.10 -6.54
N SER A 142 -9.27 11.94 -5.22
CA SER A 142 -10.33 12.52 -4.40
C SER A 142 -9.89 13.82 -3.76
N ALA A 143 -8.62 13.91 -3.35
CA ALA A 143 -8.03 15.12 -2.77
C ALA A 143 -6.50 15.16 -2.94
N ILE A 144 -5.94 16.37 -2.93
CA ILE A 144 -4.51 16.58 -2.69
C ILE A 144 -4.35 16.97 -1.22
N LEU A 145 -3.46 16.27 -0.54
CA LEU A 145 -3.16 16.44 0.87
C LEU A 145 -1.72 16.93 1.02
N ASN A 146 -1.49 17.89 1.91
CA ASN A 146 -0.15 18.45 2.17
C ASN A 146 -0.02 19.13 3.54
N SER A 147 -1.00 18.96 4.44
CA SER A 147 -1.06 19.62 5.76
C SER A 147 -0.72 21.12 5.70
N GLU A 148 -1.42 21.87 4.85
CA GLU A 148 -1.22 23.32 4.66
C GLU A 148 0.24 23.67 4.24
N GLY A 149 0.86 22.78 3.46
CA GLY A 149 2.23 22.92 2.98
C GLY A 149 3.32 22.45 3.98
N ARG A 150 2.94 21.88 5.13
CA ARG A 150 3.91 21.25 6.06
C ARG A 150 4.44 19.91 5.55
N LEU A 151 3.69 19.23 4.70
CA LEU A 151 4.07 17.97 4.08
C LEU A 151 4.15 18.17 2.55
N PRO A 152 4.92 17.35 1.83
CA PRO A 152 4.85 17.29 0.38
C PRO A 152 3.44 16.96 -0.09
N ASP A 153 3.07 17.37 -1.31
CA ASP A 153 1.80 16.96 -1.91
C ASP A 153 1.74 15.43 -2.06
N TYR A 154 0.66 14.85 -1.54
CA TYR A 154 0.26 13.47 -1.77
C TYR A 154 -1.22 13.40 -2.17
N TRP A 155 -1.62 12.33 -2.83
CA TRP A 155 -2.93 12.19 -3.46
C TRP A 155 -3.74 11.15 -2.72
N ALA A 156 -4.81 11.57 -2.07
CA ALA A 156 -5.86 10.65 -1.66
C ALA A 156 -6.59 10.20 -2.93
N MET A 157 -6.70 8.89 -3.13
CA MET A 157 -7.31 8.31 -4.31
C MET A 157 -8.32 7.25 -3.94
N THR A 158 -9.48 7.29 -4.59
CA THR A 158 -10.57 6.34 -4.35
C THR A 158 -10.89 5.59 -5.62
N ARG A 159 -11.14 4.30 -5.52
CA ARG A 159 -11.73 3.47 -6.57
C ARG A 159 -13.14 3.09 -6.16
N PRO A 160 -14.18 3.57 -6.88
CA PRO A 160 -15.56 3.28 -6.53
C PRO A 160 -15.87 1.78 -6.68
N LYS A 161 -16.90 1.31 -5.99
CA LYS A 161 -17.40 -0.06 -6.14
C LYS A 161 -17.69 -0.37 -7.61
N ARG A 162 -17.21 -1.51 -8.10
CA ARG A 162 -17.63 -1.98 -9.42
C ARG A 162 -19.08 -2.44 -9.34
N ARG A 163 -19.92 -1.88 -10.21
CA ARG A 163 -21.28 -2.40 -10.41
C ARG A 163 -21.14 -3.82 -10.97
N GLN A 164 -21.44 -4.82 -10.14
CA GLN A 164 -21.62 -6.19 -10.63
C GLN A 164 -22.88 -6.18 -11.50
N HIS A 165 -22.75 -6.66 -12.74
CA HIS A 165 -23.81 -6.66 -13.74
C HIS A 165 -24.26 -8.09 -14.03
#